data_AF-A0A3B9VEB0-F1
#
_entry.id   AF-A0A3B9VEB0-F1
#
_cell.length_a   1.000
_cell.length_b   1.000
_cell.length_c   1.000
_cell.angle_alpha   90.00
_cell.angle_beta   90.00
_cell.angle_gamma   90.00
#
_symmetry.space_group_name_H-M   'P 1'
#
loop_
_entity.id
_entity.type
_entity.pdbx_description
1 polymer ?
#
loop_
_entity_poly.entity_id
_entity_poly.type
_entity_poly.pdbx_seq_one_letter_code
_entity_poly.pdbx_strand_id
1 'polypeptide(L)'
;MKKTLIYFTLAVLFLIIESTLAQAVLPPLLIPDVILIMVFYLGFHRVSIEGVLITFILGYLADAFAGGIIGLSSFTLLLIFILTSRLSKIVALNSLLIKIGGTAFMSILKGTATYIFLR
;
A
#
# COMPACT_ATOMS: atom_id res chain seq x y z
N MET A 1 5.47 -18.09 4.87
CA MET A 1 5.46 -18.21 3.40
C MET A 1 4.04 -18.42 2.83
N LYS A 2 3.33 -19.53 3.12
CA LYS A 2 1.98 -19.79 2.55
C LYS A 2 0.96 -18.65 2.77
N LYS A 3 0.87 -18.08 3.98
CA LYS A 3 -0.05 -16.97 4.28
C LYS A 3 0.28 -15.69 3.49
N THR A 4 1.56 -15.35 3.37
CA THR A 4 2.04 -14.17 2.61
C THR A 4 1.72 -14.28 1.13
N LEU A 5 1.86 -15.48 0.55
CA LEU A 5 1.53 -15.73 -0.85
C LEU A 5 0.03 -15.56 -1.11
N ILE A 6 -0.82 -16.07 -0.21
CA ILE A 6 -2.28 -15.90 -0.28
C ILE A 6 -2.65 -14.41 -0.25
N TYR A 7 -2.05 -13.66 0.67
CA TYR A 7 -2.26 -12.22 0.75
C TYR A 7 -1.80 -11.51 -0.53
N PHE A 8 -0.65 -11.86 -1.09
CA PHE A 8 -0.18 -11.30 -2.35
C PHE A 8 -1.16 -11.57 -3.50
N THR A 9 -1.61 -12.81 -3.68
CA THR A 9 -2.59 -13.16 -4.72
C THR A 9 -3.90 -12.39 -4.54
N LEU A 10 -4.39 -12.28 -3.30
CA LEU A 10 -5.57 -11.46 -2.98
C LEU A 10 -5.37 -9.98 -3.31
N ALA A 11 -4.20 -9.40 -3.01
CA ALA A 11 -3.90 -8.01 -3.33
C ALA A 11 -3.88 -7.77 -4.84
N VAL A 12 -3.31 -8.68 -5.63
CA VAL A 12 -3.29 -8.58 -7.10
C VAL A 12 -4.72 -8.65 -7.67
N LEU A 13 -5.54 -9.58 -7.19
CA LEU A 13 -6.95 -9.68 -7.62
C LEU A 13 -7.73 -8.41 -7.26
N PHE A 14 -7.53 -7.89 -6.05
CA PHE A 14 -8.17 -6.64 -5.63
C PHE A 14 -7.71 -5.44 -6.46
N LEU A 15 -6.44 -5.38 -6.81
CA LEU A 15 -5.87 -4.32 -7.63
C LEU A 15 -6.53 -4.28 -9.01
N ILE A 16 -6.76 -5.44 -9.62
CA ILE A 16 -7.47 -5.56 -10.91
C ILE A 16 -8.92 -5.07 -10.77
N ILE A 17 -9.59 -5.39 -9.66
CA ILE A 17 -10.97 -4.93 -9.38
C ILE A 17 -10.99 -3.41 -9.13
N GLU A 18 -10.04 -2.89 -8.37
CA GLU A 18 -9.92 -1.48 -8.02
C GLU A 18 -9.67 -0.62 -9.27
N SER A 19 -8.74 -1.05 -10.14
CA SER A 19 -8.39 -0.33 -11.36
C SER A 19 -9.51 -0.33 -12.42
N THR A 20 -10.46 -1.28 -12.35
CA THR A 20 -11.53 -1.42 -13.35
C THR A 20 -12.89 -0.98 -12.84
N LEU A 21 -13.36 -1.53 -11.72
CA LEU A 21 -14.71 -1.31 -11.18
C LEU A 21 -14.76 -0.12 -10.22
N ALA A 22 -13.75 0.07 -9.37
CA ALA A 22 -13.80 1.12 -8.36
C ALA A 22 -13.63 2.52 -8.97
N GLN A 23 -12.77 2.67 -9.98
CA GLN A 23 -12.63 3.92 -10.74
C GLN A 23 -13.89 4.28 -11.55
N ALA A 24 -14.69 3.29 -11.96
CA ALA A 24 -15.90 3.52 -12.74
C ALA A 24 -17.10 3.97 -11.89
N VAL A 25 -17.11 3.64 -10.59
CA VAL A 25 -18.30 3.78 -9.72
C VAL A 25 -18.08 4.77 -8.58
N LEU A 26 -16.85 4.93 -8.09
CA LEU A 26 -16.56 5.77 -6.91
C LEU A 26 -15.70 7.00 -7.24
N PRO A 27 -15.92 8.13 -6.53
CA PRO A 27 -15.01 9.26 -6.56
C PRO A 27 -13.59 8.82 -6.13
N PRO A 28 -12.52 9.34 -6.75
CA PRO A 28 -11.13 8.93 -6.45
C PRO A 28 -10.74 9.02 -4.97
N LEU A 29 -11.41 9.90 -4.21
CA LEU A 29 -11.14 10.14 -2.79
C LEU A 29 -11.70 9.05 -1.85
N LEU A 30 -12.66 8.25 -2.32
CA LEU A 30 -13.38 7.24 -1.54
C LEU A 30 -12.97 5.81 -1.88
N ILE A 31 -12.01 5.63 -2.80
CA ILE A 31 -11.53 4.30 -3.19
C ILE A 31 -10.54 3.81 -2.12
N PRO A 32 -10.86 2.74 -1.37
CA PRO A 32 -9.94 2.21 -0.37
C PRO A 32 -8.75 1.54 -1.05
N ASP A 33 -7.55 2.06 -0.78
CA ASP A 33 -6.29 1.52 -1.30
C ASP A 33 -5.91 0.22 -0.57
N VAL A 34 -6.32 -0.90 -1.14
CA VAL A 34 -6.12 -2.24 -0.54
C VAL A 34 -4.64 -2.62 -0.54
N ILE A 35 -3.88 -2.15 -1.53
CA ILE A 35 -2.43 -2.37 -1.61
C ILE A 35 -1.75 -1.70 -0.42
N LEU A 36 -2.11 -0.46 -0.13
CA LEU A 36 -1.57 0.29 1.00
C LEU A 36 -1.88 -0.40 2.33
N ILE A 37 -3.11 -0.88 2.53
CA ILE A 37 -3.49 -1.64 3.73
C ILE A 37 -2.63 -2.90 3.87
N MET A 38 -2.41 -3.62 2.77
CA MET A 38 -1.59 -4.82 2.75
C MET A 38 -0.12 -4.52 3.10
N VAL A 39 0.46 -3.51 2.45
CA VAL A 39 1.84 -3.07 2.66
C VAL A 39 2.05 -2.61 4.09
N PHE A 40 1.09 -1.86 4.64
CA PHE A 40 1.09 -1.43 6.03
C PHE A 40 1.05 -2.63 6.98
N TYR A 41 0.17 -3.60 6.74
CA TYR A 41 0.08 -4.82 7.55
C TYR A 41 1.39 -5.61 7.54
N LEU A 42 2.00 -5.73 6.35
CA LEU A 42 3.25 -6.46 6.13
C LEU A 42 4.43 -5.77 6.84
N GLY A 43 4.57 -4.46 6.65
CA GLY A 43 5.59 -3.64 7.30
C GLY A 43 5.45 -3.67 8.82
N PHE A 44 4.22 -3.69 9.33
CA PHE A 44 3.98 -3.69 10.76
C PHE A 44 4.23 -5.06 11.43
N HIS A 45 3.82 -6.18 10.82
CA HIS A 45 3.89 -7.50 11.50
C HIS A 45 5.09 -8.36 11.10
N ARG A 46 5.61 -8.21 9.88
CA ARG A 46 6.64 -9.11 9.34
C ARG A 46 7.62 -8.36 8.46
N VAL A 47 8.59 -7.72 9.11
CA VAL A 47 9.74 -7.13 8.42
C VAL A 47 10.59 -8.27 7.84
N SER A 48 10.53 -8.45 6.52
CA SER A 48 11.31 -9.45 5.79
C SER A 48 11.71 -8.93 4.42
N ILE A 49 12.78 -9.49 3.85
CA ILE A 49 13.23 -9.19 2.48
C ILE A 49 12.14 -9.55 1.46
N GLU A 50 11.40 -10.64 1.70
CA GLU A 50 10.24 -11.00 0.88
C GLU A 50 9.18 -9.90 0.88
N GLY A 51 8.96 -9.22 2.01
CA GLY A 51 7.98 -8.15 2.10
C GLY A 51 8.36 -6.88 1.35
N VAL A 52 9.66 -6.57 1.31
CA VAL A 52 10.22 -5.48 0.49
C VAL A 52 9.98 -5.78 -1.00
N LEU A 53 10.30 -7.01 -1.45
CA LEU A 53 10.10 -7.45 -2.82
C LEU A 53 8.61 -7.43 -3.22
N ILE A 54 7.74 -7.96 -2.37
CA ILE A 54 6.29 -7.98 -2.62
C ILE A 54 5.74 -6.55 -2.74
N THR A 55 6.15 -5.65 -1.85
CA THR A 55 5.71 -4.25 -1.87
C THR A 55 6.14 -3.56 -3.17
N PHE A 56 7.37 -3.79 -3.60
CA PHE A 56 7.89 -3.24 -4.85
C PHE A 56 7.15 -3.78 -6.08
N ILE A 57 6.92 -5.09 -6.14
CA ILE A 57 6.17 -5.72 -7.24
C ILE A 57 4.73 -5.20 -7.30
N LEU A 58 4.06 -5.09 -6.15
CA LEU A 58 2.69 -4.57 -6.11
C LEU A 58 2.61 -3.10 -6.55
N GLY A 59 3.56 -2.27 -6.14
CA GLY A 59 3.62 -0.88 -6.59
C GLY A 59 3.91 -0.75 -8.09
N TYR A 60 4.76 -1.62 -8.62
CA TYR A 60 5.06 -1.64 -10.06
C TYR A 60 3.82 -2.03 -10.86
N LEU A 61 3.09 -3.02 -10.36
CA LEU A 61 1.85 -3.47 -10.96
C LEU A 61 0.77 -2.38 -10.89
N ALA A 62 0.69 -1.65 -9.77
CA ALA A 62 -0.21 -0.52 -9.61
C ALA A 62 0.06 0.59 -10.64
N ASP A 63 1.32 0.96 -10.86
CA ASP A 63 1.69 1.96 -11.87
C ASP A 63 1.34 1.48 -13.28
N ALA A 64 1.59 0.19 -13.58
CA ALA A 64 1.26 -0.41 -14.87
C ALA A 64 -0.25 -0.40 -15.16
N PHE A 65 -1.09 -0.64 -14.16
CA PHE A 65 -2.54 -0.63 -14.32
C PHE A 65 -3.17 0.77 -14.28
N ALA A 66 -2.56 1.72 -13.56
CA ALA A 66 -3.03 3.11 -13.50
C ALA A 66 -2.64 3.95 -14.74
N GLY A 67 -1.74 3.44 -15.58
CA GLY A 67 -1.27 4.15 -16.78
C GLY A 67 -0.39 5.39 -16.48
N GLY A 68 0.17 5.47 -15.27
CA GLY A 68 1.00 6.58 -14.81
C GLY A 68 2.50 6.39 -15.04
N ILE A 69 3.33 7.18 -14.35
CA ILE A 69 4.79 7.05 -14.38
C ILE A 69 5.20 5.77 -13.64
N ILE A 70 5.81 4.84 -14.38
CA ILE A 70 6.28 3.56 -13.83
C ILE A 70 7.34 3.79 -12.75
N GLY A 71 7.08 3.25 -11.55
CA GLY A 71 8.00 3.27 -10.41
C GLY A 71 7.59 4.25 -9.31
N LEU A 72 6.70 5.20 -9.58
CA LEU A 72 6.30 6.21 -8.60
C LEU A 72 5.54 5.57 -7.43
N SER A 73 4.60 4.66 -7.71
CA SER A 73 3.92 3.89 -6.65
C SER A 73 4.86 2.87 -6.01
N SER A 74 5.77 2.25 -6.77
CA SER A 74 6.77 1.32 -6.23
C SER A 74 7.64 1.94 -5.14
N PHE A 75 8.22 3.11 -5.42
CA PHE A 75 9.07 3.82 -4.46
C PHE A 75 8.26 4.35 -3.29
N THR A 76 7.06 4.89 -3.54
CA THR A 76 6.18 5.40 -2.49
C THR A 76 5.77 4.29 -1.51
N LEU A 77 5.31 3.15 -2.01
CA LEU A 77 4.89 2.02 -1.17
C LEU A 77 6.08 1.40 -0.43
N LEU A 78 7.26 1.32 -1.04
CA LEU A 78 8.49 0.91 -0.35
C LEU A 78 8.83 1.84 0.82
N LEU A 79 8.72 3.15 0.61
CA LEU A 79 8.99 4.15 1.65
C LEU A 79 8.00 3.97 2.80
N ILE A 80 6.72 3.76 2.49
CA ILE A 80 5.68 3.45 3.49
C ILE A 80 6.00 2.15 4.24
N PHE A 81 6.43 1.08 3.56
CA PHE A 81 6.85 -0.18 4.19
C PHE A 81 8.02 0.02 5.16
N ILE A 82 9.02 0.81 4.77
CA ILE A 82 10.18 1.12 5.62
C ILE A 82 9.74 1.95 6.83
N LEU A 83 8.92 2.99 6.63
CA LEU A 83 8.42 3.82 7.73
C LEU A 83 7.56 3.01 8.71
N THR A 84 6.64 2.19 8.20
CA THR A 84 5.77 1.34 9.03
C THR A 84 6.53 0.24 9.76
N SER A 85 7.57 -0.34 9.14
CA SER A 85 8.44 -1.31 9.81
C SER A 85 9.31 -0.67 10.91
N ARG A 86 9.73 0.58 10.73
CA ARG A 86 10.41 1.37 11.78
C ARG A 86 9.43 1.76 12.87
N LEU A 87 8.22 2.22 12.50
CA LEU A 87 7.15 2.53 13.45
C LEU A 87 6.78 1.32 14.28
N SER A 88 6.65 0.12 13.70
CA SER A 88 6.32 -1.10 14.44
C SER A 88 7.34 -1.41 15.56
N LYS A 89 8.62 -1.13 15.32
CA LYS A 89 9.68 -1.31 16.33
C LYS A 89 9.58 -0.28 17.47
N ILE A 90 9.11 0.93 17.17
CA ILE A 90 8.95 2.02 18.15
C ILE A 90 7.60 1.88 18.89
N VAL A 91 6.57 1.48 18.16
CA VAL A 91 5.18 1.28 18.58
C VAL A 91 4.97 -0.21 18.86
N ALA A 92 5.75 -0.76 19.79
CA ALA A 92 5.47 -2.05 20.39
C ALA A 92 4.29 -1.96 21.40
N LEU A 93 3.21 -1.25 21.03
CA LEU A 93 2.00 -1.10 21.83
C LEU A 93 0.81 -1.61 21.02
N ASN A 94 0.23 -2.70 21.51
CA ASN A 94 -0.77 -3.60 20.93
C ASN A 94 -2.13 -2.97 20.51
N SER A 95 -2.24 -1.65 20.30
CA SER A 95 -3.54 -1.01 20.09
C SER A 95 -3.95 -0.94 18.61
N LEU A 96 -5.14 -1.47 18.31
CA LEU A 96 -5.80 -1.42 17.00
C LEU A 96 -5.96 0.02 16.47
N LEU A 97 -6.10 0.99 17.39
CA LEU A 97 -6.24 2.42 17.12
C LEU A 97 -5.04 3.00 16.36
N ILE A 98 -3.82 2.60 16.70
CA ILE A 98 -2.62 3.14 16.02
C ILE A 98 -2.47 2.55 14.61
N LYS A 99 -2.95 1.32 14.39
CA LYS A 99 -3.01 0.77 13.02
C LYS A 99 -3.96 1.59 12.17
N ILE A 100 -5.20 1.79 12.62
CA ILE A 100 -6.22 2.55 11.88
C ILE A 100 -5.77 4.01 11.65
N GLY A 101 -5.26 4.67 12.69
CA GLY A 101 -4.75 6.04 12.58
C GLY A 101 -3.52 6.15 11.67
N GLY A 102 -2.62 5.17 11.75
CA GLY A 102 -1.42 5.11 10.93
C GLY A 102 -1.73 4.91 9.44
N THR A 103 -2.68 4.03 9.09
CA THR A 103 -3.10 3.87 7.69
C THR A 103 -3.77 5.12 7.16
N ALA A 104 -4.63 5.77 7.96
CA ALA A 104 -5.30 7.00 7.55
C ALA A 104 -4.29 8.13 7.25
N PHE A 105 -3.30 8.31 8.14
CA PHE A 105 -2.26 9.32 7.95
C PHE A 105 -1.39 9.05 6.72
N MET A 106 -0.99 7.79 6.51
CA MET A 106 -0.22 7.39 5.33
C MET A 106 -0.99 7.55 4.02
N SER A 107 -2.30 7.32 4.04
CA SER A 107 -3.17 7.49 2.86
C SER A 107 -3.23 8.96 2.43
N ILE A 108 -3.32 9.89 3.38
CA ILE A 108 -3.30 11.33 3.11
C ILE A 108 -1.96 11.75 2.50
N LEU A 109 -0.85 11.30 3.09
CA LEU A 109 0.49 11.60 2.57
C LEU A 109 0.67 11.12 1.13
N LYS A 110 0.22 9.90 0.83
CA LYS A 110 0.24 9.34 -0.53
C LYS A 110 -0.57 10.23 -1.48
N GLY A 111 -1.82 10.56 -1.12
CA GLY A 111 -2.70 11.40 -1.93
C GLY A 111 -2.10 12.77 -2.24
N THR A 112 -1.48 13.42 -1.25
CA THR A 112 -0.81 14.72 -1.46
C THR A 112 0.41 14.63 -2.36
N ALA A 113 1.22 13.57 -2.21
CA ALA A 113 2.40 13.37 -3.05
C ALA A 113 1.99 13.13 -4.51
N THR A 114 0.99 12.30 -4.74
CA THR A 114 0.47 12.02 -6.09
C THR A 114 -0.09 13.28 -6.76
N TYR A 115 -0.80 14.13 -6.02
CA TYR A 115 -1.32 15.40 -6.55
C TYR A 115 -0.22 16.39 -6.97
N ILE A 116 0.87 16.46 -6.20
CA ILE A 116 2.00 17.36 -6.49
C ILE A 116 2.81 16.88 -7.71
N PHE A 117 2.97 15.56 -7.89
CA PHE A 117 3.79 15.01 -8.98
C PHE A 117 3.05 14.86 -10.32
N LEU A 118 1.71 14.80 -10.33
CA LEU A 118 0.89 14.68 -11.55
C LEU A 118 0.38 16.04 -12.09
N ARG A 119 0.87 17.15 -11.53
CA ARG A 119 0.62 18.52 -12.01
C ARG A 119 1.91 19.13 -12.55
#